data_AF-P0A3W5-F1
#
_entry.id   AF-P0A3W5-F1
#
_cell.length_a   1.000
_cell.length_b   1.000
_cell.length_c   1.000
_cell.angle_alpha   90.00
_cell.angle_beta   90.00
_cell.angle_gamma   90.00
#
_symmetry.space_group_name_H-M   'P 1'
#
loop_
_entity.id
_entity.type
_entity.pdbx_description
1 polymer ?
#
loop_
_entity_poly.entity_id
_entity_poly.type
_entity_poly.pdbx_seq_one_letter_code
_entity_poly.pdbx_strand_id
1 'polypeptide(L)' 'MKYCLLCLVVALSGCQTNDTIASCKGPIFPLNVGRWQPTPSDLQLRNSGGRYDGA' A
#
# COMPACT_ATOMS: atom_id res chain seq x y z
N MET A 1 -19.04 -31.81 17.23
CA MET A 1 -18.43 -30.52 16.81
C MET A 1 -17.07 -30.23 17.46
N LYS A 2 -16.46 -31.15 18.23
CA LYS A 2 -15.20 -30.92 18.95
C LYS A 2 -13.97 -30.71 18.06
N TYR A 3 -13.90 -31.37 16.90
CA TYR A 3 -12.74 -31.28 16.01
C TYR A 3 -12.80 -30.11 15.02
N CYS A 4 -13.92 -29.37 14.96
CA CYS A 4 -14.07 -28.25 14.03
C CYS A 4 -13.00 -27.18 14.29
N LEU A 5 -12.76 -26.85 15.57
CA LEU A 5 -11.70 -25.90 15.94
C LEU A 5 -10.30 -26.39 15.56
N LEU A 6 -10.02 -27.68 15.70
CA LEU A 6 -8.73 -28.25 15.29
C LEU A 6 -8.53 -28.10 13.78
N CYS A 7 -9.55 -28.41 12.98
CA CYS A 7 -9.50 -28.24 11.53
C CYS A 7 -9.29 -26.77 11.13
N LEU A 8 -9.94 -25.83 11.82
CA LEU A 8 -9.76 -24.39 11.57
C LEU A 8 -8.33 -23.94 11.85
N VAL A 9 -7.72 -24.37 12.96
CA VAL A 9 -6.34 -24.02 13.30
C VAL A 9 -5.35 -24.55 12.24
N VAL A 10 -5.54 -25.78 11.77
CA VAL A 10 -4.71 -26.38 10.70
C VAL A 10 -4.89 -25.65 9.36
N ALA A 11 -6.11 -25.21 9.03
CA ALA A 11 -6.34 -24.42 7.82
C ALA A 11 -5.69 -23.02 7.91
N LEU A 12 -5.78 -22.37 9.07
CA LEU A 12 -5.20 -21.05 9.31
C LEU A 12 -3.66 -21.06 9.26
N SER A 13 -3.00 -22.11 9.76
CA SER A 13 -1.54 -22.21 9.69
C SER A 13 -1.01 -22.34 8.25
N GLY A 14 -1.83 -22.86 7.32
CA GLY A 14 -1.47 -22.94 5.91
C GLY A 14 -1.41 -21.57 5.20
N CYS A 15 -2.06 -20.54 5.75
CA CYS A 15 -2.04 -19.19 5.17
C CYS A 15 -0.82 -18.36 5.60
N GLN A 16 0.01 -18.87 6.51
CA GLN A 16 1.22 -18.17 6.91
C GLN A 16 2.26 -18.27 5.77
N THR A 17 2.37 -17.21 4.97
CA THR A 17 3.50 -17.07 4.05
C THR A 17 4.70 -16.46 4.75
N ASN A 18 5.90 -17.00 4.49
CA ASN A 18 7.18 -16.37 4.83
C ASN A 18 7.69 -15.48 3.69
N ASP A 19 6.90 -15.28 2.64
CA ASP A 19 7.26 -14.42 1.53
C ASP A 19 7.51 -13.02 2.09
N THR A 20 8.78 -12.64 2.16
CA THR A 20 9.15 -11.24 2.29
C THR A 20 8.53 -10.52 1.10
N ILE A 21 7.85 -9.40 1.34
CA ILE A 21 7.34 -8.55 0.26
C ILE A 21 8.48 -8.36 -0.74
N ALA A 22 8.18 -8.59 -2.03
CA ALA A 22 9.16 -8.46 -3.09
C ALA A 22 9.85 -7.09 -2.95
N SER A 23 11.16 -7.11 -2.68
CA SER A 23 11.95 -5.89 -2.65
C SER A 23 12.06 -5.38 -4.09
N CYS A 24 11.73 -4.10 -4.31
CA CYS A 24 11.93 -3.46 -5.60
C CYS A 24 13.40 -3.62 -6.01
N LYS A 25 13.66 -4.33 -7.11
CA LYS A 25 14.98 -4.47 -7.71
C LYS A 25 15.10 -3.59 -8.95
N GLY A 26 16.32 -3.12 -9.18
CA GLY A 26 16.67 -2.30 -10.34
C GLY A 26 16.95 -0.84 -9.97
N PRO A 27 17.44 -0.05 -10.93
CA PRO A 27 17.62 1.38 -10.72
C PRO A 27 16.28 2.06 -10.52
N ILE A 28 16.26 3.13 -9.74
CA ILE A 28 15.11 4.04 -9.71
C ILE A 28 14.89 4.51 -11.14
N PHE A 29 13.72 4.24 -11.73
CA PHE A 29 13.38 4.83 -13.02
C PHE A 29 13.33 6.35 -12.81
N PRO A 30 14.14 7.14 -13.53
CA PRO A 30 14.16 8.58 -13.36
C PRO A 30 12.90 9.17 -13.99
N LEU A 31 11.76 9.03 -13.31
CA LEU A 31 10.53 9.63 -13.77
C LEU A 31 10.64 11.14 -13.59
N ASN A 32 10.74 11.86 -14.71
CA ASN A 32 10.73 13.32 -14.81
C ASN A 32 11.86 14.06 -14.08
N VAL A 33 13.03 13.44 -13.88
CA VAL A 33 14.21 14.15 -13.35
C VAL A 33 14.49 15.42 -14.16
N GLY A 34 14.50 16.58 -13.51
CA GLY A 34 14.70 17.89 -14.14
C GLY A 34 13.58 18.36 -15.09
N ARG A 35 12.54 17.54 -15.35
CA ARG A 35 11.41 17.88 -16.23
C ARG A 35 10.16 18.29 -15.47
N TRP A 36 9.97 17.75 -14.27
CA TRP A 36 8.86 18.18 -13.42
C TRP A 36 9.31 19.37 -12.58
N GLN A 37 8.84 20.56 -12.97
CA GLN A 37 8.78 21.70 -12.06
C GLN A 37 7.33 21.79 -11.58
N PRO A 38 7.08 21.88 -10.26
CA PRO A 38 5.74 22.14 -9.79
C PRO A 38 5.25 23.44 -10.42
N THR A 39 4.06 23.40 -10.98
CA THR A 39 3.38 24.62 -11.43
C THR A 39 3.03 25.46 -10.20
N PRO A 40 2.86 26.78 -10.32
CA PRO A 40 2.42 27.61 -9.20
C PRO A 40 1.15 27.11 -8.52
N SER A 41 0.26 26.43 -9.24
CA SER A 41 -0.95 25.79 -8.68
C SER A 41 -0.66 24.56 -7.82
N ASP A 42 0.40 23.80 -8.11
CA ASP A 42 0.81 22.65 -7.26
C ASP A 42 1.33 23.14 -5.90
N LEU A 43 1.94 24.33 -5.88
CA LEU A 43 2.47 24.96 -4.67
C LEU A 43 1.41 25.69 -3.84
N GLN A 44 0.23 25.94 -4.42
CA GLN A 44 -0.87 26.46 -3.63
C GLN A 44 -1.27 25.37 -2.66
N LEU A 45 -0.99 25.60 -1.38
CA LEU A 45 -1.58 24.81 -0.31
C LEU A 45 -3.09 24.94 -0.48
N ARG A 46 -3.70 23.99 -1.17
CA ARG A 46 -5.15 23.89 -1.18
C ARG A 46 -5.46 23.60 0.27
N ASN A 47 -5.99 24.61 0.97
CA ASN A 47 -6.53 24.46 2.31
C ASN A 47 -7.82 23.64 2.20
N SER A 48 -7.69 22.43 1.69
CA SER A 48 -8.69 21.39 1.73
C SER A 48 -8.44 20.63 3.02
N GLY A 49 -8.79 21.27 4.13
CA GLY A 49 -9.46 20.57 5.24
C GLY A 49 -10.82 20.00 4.79
N GLY A 50 -10.92 19.54 3.54
CA GLY A 50 -12.05 18.84 2.97
C GLY A 50 -12.02 17.45 3.54
N ARG A 51 -12.53 17.35 4.76
CA ARG A 51 -13.23 16.21 5.33
C ARG A 51 -13.59 15.21 4.22
N TYR A 52 -12.96 14.04 4.26
CA TYR A 52 -13.47 12.86 3.56
C TYR A 52 -14.81 12.53 4.21
N ASP A 53 -15.89 13.14 3.73
CA ASP A 53 -17.24 12.62 3.95
C ASP A 53 -17.41 11.48 2.96
N GLY A 54 -17.31 10.27 3.49
CA GLY A 54 -17.53 9.06 2.74
C GLY A 54 -18.93 9.03 2.12
N ALA A 55 -19.00 8.48 0.92
CA ALA A 55 -20.16 7.80 0.39
C ALA A 55 -19.65 6.54 -0.31
#